data_AF-A0A349N772-F1
#
_entry.id   AF-A0A349N772-F1
#
_cell.length_a   1.000
_cell.length_b   1.000
_cell.length_c   1.000
_cell.angle_alpha   90.00
_cell.angle_beta   90.00
_cell.angle_gamma   90.00
#
_symmetry.space_group_name_H-M   'P 1'
#
loop_
_entity.id
_entity.type
_entity.pdbx_description
1 polymer ?
#
loop_
_entity_poly.entity_id
_entity_poly.type
_entity_poly.pdbx_seq_one_letter_code
_entity_poly.pdbx_strand_id
1 'polypeptide(L)' 'MMNLGLSDELVVIREKIRKFVEEKVEPVEQEYHDEVSVGDRWSHTPRQDEIMESLKAEARQQGLWNFFLPKS' A
#
# COMPACT_ATOMS: atom_id res chain seq x y z
N MET A 1 14.37 30.58 10.78
CA MET A 1 13.83 29.39 11.46
C MET A 1 13.73 28.29 10.41
N MET A 2 14.31 27.10 10.63
CA MET A 2 14.24 26.01 9.64
C MET A 2 12.81 25.48 9.57
N ASN A 3 12.24 25.41 8.37
CA ASN A 3 10.95 24.77 8.13
C ASN A 3 11.18 23.27 7.90
N LEU A 4 10.69 22.44 8.82
CA LEU A 4 10.77 20.97 8.76
C LEU A 4 9.48 20.34 8.18
N GLY A 5 8.55 21.17 7.69
CA GLY A 5 7.30 20.72 7.09
C GLY A 5 7.48 20.10 5.71
N LEU A 6 6.47 19.35 5.28
CA LEU A 6 6.38 18.83 3.91
C LEU A 6 6.19 19.99 2.92
N SER A 7 6.71 19.82 1.70
CA SER A 7 6.31 20.67 0.59
C SER A 7 4.85 20.45 0.22
N ASP A 8 4.22 21.43 -0.43
CA ASP A 8 2.82 21.33 -0.87
C ASP A 8 2.59 20.11 -1.78
N GLU A 9 3.57 19.77 -2.62
CA GLU A 9 3.56 18.57 -3.46
C GLU A 9 3.50 17.29 -2.61
N LEU A 10 4.33 17.20 -1.57
CA LEU A 10 4.37 16.03 -0.69
C LEU A 10 3.12 15.91 0.18
N VAL A 11 2.47 17.02 0.53
CA VAL A 11 1.16 16.99 1.21
C VAL A 11 0.12 16.32 0.31
N VAL A 12 0.06 16.67 -0.97
CA VAL A 12 -0.88 16.05 -1.93
C VAL A 12 -0.59 14.55 -2.09
N ILE A 13 0.68 14.16 -2.20
CA ILE A 13 1.06 12.75 -2.32
C ILE A 13 0.67 11.97 -1.06
N ARG A 14 0.93 12.53 0.14
CA ARG A 14 0.54 11.93 1.41
C ARG A 14 -0.96 11.68 1.48
N GLU A 15 -1.78 12.65 1.08
CA GLU A 15 -3.24 12.47 1.13
C GLU A 15 -3.74 11.39 0.15
N LYS A 16 -3.11 11.25 -1.03
CA LYS A 16 -3.42 10.14 -1.95
C LYS A 16 -3.10 8.79 -1.33
N ILE A 17 -1.94 8.67 -0.68
CA ILE A 17 -1.53 7.43 0.01
C ILE A 17 -2.49 7.12 1.15
N ARG A 18 -2.82 8.11 2.00
CA ARG A 18 -3.75 7.95 3.11
C ARG A 18 -5.11 7.44 2.64
N LYS A 19 -5.67 8.09 1.61
CA LYS A 19 -6.94 7.68 1.01
C LYS A 19 -6.89 6.26 0.44
N PHE A 20 -5.79 5.90 -0.22
CA PHE A 20 -5.61 4.53 -0.73
C PHE A 20 -5.59 3.50 0.40
N VAL A 21 -4.91 3.79 1.52
CA VAL A 21 -4.90 2.89 2.68
C VAL A 21 -6.31 2.73 3.25
N GLU A 22 -6.99 3.83 3.55
CA GLU A 22 -8.34 3.85 4.15
C GLU A 22 -9.38 3.15 3.25
N GLU A 23 -9.37 3.42 1.94
CA GLU A 23 -10.42 2.92 1.04
C GLU A 23 -10.13 1.55 0.44
N LYS A 24 -8.85 1.13 0.38
CA LYS A 24 -8.43 -0.09 -0.35
C LYS A 24 -7.75 -1.12 0.51
N VAL A 25 -6.87 -0.71 1.43
CA VAL A 25 -6.05 -1.63 2.23
C VAL A 25 -6.77 -2.07 3.51
N GLU A 26 -7.23 -1.11 4.31
CA GLU A 26 -7.93 -1.39 5.59
C GLU A 26 -9.13 -2.35 5.44
N PRO A 27 -9.98 -2.25 4.39
CA PRO A 27 -11.13 -3.14 4.25
C PRO A 27 -10.78 -4.62 4.07
N VAL A 28 -9.55 -4.93 3.60
CA VAL A 28 -9.09 -6.29 3.34
C VAL A 28 -8.00 -6.74 4.32
N GLU A 29 -7.62 -5.89 5.28
CA GLU A 29 -6.55 -6.16 6.24
C GLU A 29 -6.86 -7.39 7.09
N GLN A 30 -8.07 -7.43 7.69
CA GLN A 30 -8.45 -8.54 8.55
C GLN A 30 -8.47 -9.87 7.80
N GLU A 31 -9.02 -9.86 6.58
CA GLU A 31 -9.07 -11.06 5.73
C GLU A 31 -7.67 -11.56 5.35
N TYR A 32 -6.75 -10.64 5.03
CA TYR A 32 -5.36 -11.00 4.77
C TYR A 32 -4.67 -11.58 6.01
N HIS A 33 -4.98 -11.05 7.19
CA HIS A 33 -4.43 -11.51 8.48
C HIS A 33 -4.96 -12.88 8.90
N ASP A 34 -6.23 -13.18 8.64
CA ASP A 34 -6.83 -14.48 8.96
C ASP A 34 -6.09 -15.62 8.24
N GLU A 35 -5.55 -15.34 7.05
CA GLU A 35 -4.78 -16.28 6.23
C GLU A 35 -3.33 -16.50 6.70
N VAL A 36 -2.77 -15.63 7.55
CA VAL A 36 -1.34 -15.71 7.99
C VAL A 36 -1.03 -17.00 8.75
N SER A 37 -2.02 -17.54 9.46
CA SER A 37 -1.88 -18.79 10.22
C SER A 37 -2.26 -20.04 9.41
N VAL A 38 -2.65 -19.87 8.16
CA VAL A 38 -3.12 -20.93 7.28
C VAL A 38 -1.95 -21.44 6.43
N GLY A 39 -1.69 -22.74 6.49
CA GLY A 39 -0.65 -23.37 5.66
C GLY A 39 0.78 -23.12 6.15
N ASP A 40 1.68 -22.85 5.21
CA ASP A 40 3.09 -22.61 5.49
C ASP A 40 3.35 -21.14 5.83
N ARG A 41 3.92 -20.89 7.00
CA ARG A 41 4.20 -19.53 7.52
C ARG A 41 5.11 -18.70 6.60
N TRP A 42 5.88 -19.33 5.74
CA TRP A 42 6.84 -18.65 4.85
C TRP A 42 6.31 -18.42 3.44
N SER A 43 5.07 -18.83 3.17
CA SER A 43 4.42 -18.73 1.88
C SER A 43 3.09 -17.98 2.01
N HIS A 44 2.69 -17.25 0.97
CA HIS A 44 1.34 -16.72 0.93
C HIS A 44 0.33 -17.81 0.59
N THR A 45 -0.87 -17.69 1.15
CA THR A 45 -2.02 -18.45 0.65
C THR A 45 -2.50 -17.88 -0.68
N PRO A 46 -3.27 -18.65 -1.48
CA PRO A 46 -3.87 -18.12 -2.71
C PRO A 46 -4.69 -16.84 -2.48
N ARG A 47 -5.34 -16.72 -1.32
CA ARG A 47 -6.14 -15.55 -0.98
C ARG A 47 -5.26 -14.33 -0.66
N GLN A 48 -4.16 -14.53 0.06
CA GLN A 48 -3.18 -13.47 0.29
C GLN A 48 -2.59 -12.94 -1.01
N ASP A 49 -2.23 -13.81 -1.95
CA ASP A 49 -1.73 -13.40 -3.27
C ASP A 49 -2.79 -12.64 -4.07
N GLU A 50 -4.06 -13.07 -4.05
CA GLU A 50 -5.15 -12.38 -4.73
C GLU A 50 -5.35 -10.95 -4.21
N ILE A 51 -5.40 -10.77 -2.89
CA ILE A 51 -5.52 -9.46 -2.24
C ILE A 51 -4.31 -8.59 -2.61
N MET A 52 -3.11 -9.13 -2.43
CA MET A 52 -1.86 -8.41 -2.64
C MET A 52 -1.68 -7.96 -4.09
N GLU A 53 -1.92 -8.83 -5.08
CA GLU A 53 -1.77 -8.47 -6.48
C GLU A 53 -2.86 -7.49 -6.96
N SER A 54 -4.08 -7.60 -6.43
CA SER A 54 -5.15 -6.64 -6.70
C SER A 54 -4.79 -5.24 -6.21
N LEU A 55 -4.29 -5.13 -4.96
CA LEU A 55 -3.83 -3.86 -4.39
C LEU A 55 -2.64 -3.28 -5.15
N LYS A 56 -1.65 -4.11 -5.51
CA LYS A 56 -0.50 -3.66 -6.32
C LYS A 56 -0.93 -3.16 -7.69
N ALA A 57 -1.87 -3.83 -8.35
CA ALA A 57 -2.39 -3.40 -9.65
C ALA A 57 -3.05 -2.02 -9.54
N GLU A 58 -3.89 -1.81 -8.52
CA GLU A 58 -4.55 -0.52 -8.31
C GLU A 58 -3.54 0.59 -7.93
N ALA A 59 -2.58 0.32 -7.05
CA ALA A 59 -1.54 1.28 -6.67
C ALA A 59 -0.72 1.74 -7.89
N ARG A 60 -0.36 0.81 -8.80
CA ARG A 60 0.33 1.15 -10.06
C ARG A 60 -0.53 2.03 -10.96
N GLN A 61 -1.82 1.72 -11.10
CA GLN A 61 -2.74 2.54 -11.91
C GLN A 61 -2.89 3.96 -11.36
N GLN A 62 -2.84 4.13 -10.04
CA GLN A 62 -2.92 5.44 -9.38
C GLN A 62 -1.57 6.18 -9.30
N GLY A 63 -0.48 5.58 -9.81
CA GLY A 63 0.86 6.15 -9.73
C GLY A 63 1.46 6.13 -8.31
N LEU A 64 0.92 5.31 -7.41
CA LEU A 64 1.39 5.12 -6.03
C LEU A 64 2.44 4.01 -5.95
N TRP A 65 3.40 4.01 -6.87
CA TRP A 65 4.36 2.92 -7.04
C TRP A 65 5.79 3.43 -7.15
N ASN A 66 6.76 2.65 -6.67
CA ASN A 66 8.20 2.93 -6.75
C ASN A 66 8.69 4.23 -6.07
N PHE A 67 8.04 4.71 -5.01
CA PHE A 67 8.49 5.92 -4.27
C PHE A 67 9.91 5.82 -3.69
N PHE A 68 10.44 4.61 -3.51
CA PHE A 68 11.78 4.36 -2.98
C PHE A 68 12.89 4.31 -4.06
N LEU A 69 12.52 4.34 -5.35
CA LEU A 69 13.51 4.39 -6.42
C LEU A 69 13.96 5.84 -6.64
N PRO A 70 15.28 6.09 -6.76
CA PRO A 70 15.75 7.41 -7.14
C PRO A 70 15.23 7.78 -8.53
N LYS A 71 14.98 9.07 -8.76
CA LYS A 71 14.67 9.59 -10.10
C LYS A 71 15.83 9.23 -11.03
N SER A 72 15.52 8.61 -12.17
CA SER A 72 16.51 8.33 -13.23
C SER A 72 17.00 9.62 -13.87
#